data_AF-A0A8S4N1Z5-F1
#
_entry.id   AF-A0A8S4N1Z5-F1
#
_cell.length_a   1.000
_cell.length_b   1.000
_cell.length_c   1.000
_cell.angle_alpha   90.00
_cell.angle_beta   90.00
_cell.angle_gamma   90.00
#
_symmetry.space_group_name_H-M   'P 1'
#
loop_
_entity.id
_entity.type
_entity.pdbx_description
1 polymer ?
#
loop_
_entity_poly.entity_id
_entity_poly.type
_entity_poly.pdbx_seq_one_letter_code
_entity_poly.pdbx_strand_id
1 'polypeptide(L)'
;MCPVKGLEDYVKVMKSEGVDLSVGYLFRPMSNSGIILEEPLKYNAIHDRLKYYLATLGLDEGETPHSLRVGCALTMVHVLPGAATSSSEVMRHVGCFTDESVQYYTWVGLLKDSELECIQ
;
A
#
# COMPACT_ATOMS: atom_id res chain seq x y z
N MET A 1 -2.93 -11.12 -8.99
CA MET A 1 -3.81 -10.97 -7.81
C MET A 1 -4.68 -9.74 -8.03
N CYS A 2 -6.00 -9.79 -7.83
CA CYS A 2 -6.88 -8.63 -8.00
C CYS A 2 -7.14 -7.98 -6.63
N PRO A 3 -6.73 -6.71 -6.40
CA PRO A 3 -6.94 -6.04 -5.11
C PRO A 3 -8.42 -5.95 -4.71
N VAL A 4 -9.31 -5.74 -5.68
CA VAL A 4 -10.77 -5.69 -5.45
C VAL A 4 -11.27 -7.01 -4.88
N LYS A 5 -10.82 -8.14 -5.46
CA LYS A 5 -11.22 -9.47 -5.00
C LYS A 5 -10.76 -9.74 -3.56
N GLY A 6 -9.53 -9.33 -3.22
CA GLY A 6 -9.03 -9.44 -1.85
C GLY A 6 -9.85 -8.62 -0.85
N LEU A 7 -10.28 -7.41 -1.24
CA LEU A 7 -11.16 -6.59 -0.41
C LEU A 7 -12.56 -7.19 -0.27
N GLU A 8 -13.14 -7.74 -1.34
CA GLU A 8 -14.42 -8.45 -1.28
C GLU A 8 -14.37 -9.65 -0.34
N ASP A 9 -13.29 -10.44 -0.41
CA ASP A 9 -13.10 -11.61 0.45
C ASP A 9 -12.94 -11.19 1.93
N TYR A 10 -12.20 -10.10 2.20
CA TYR A 10 -12.15 -9.50 3.54
C TYR A 10 -13.53 -9.08 4.04
N VAL A 11 -14.29 -8.32 3.25
CA VAL A 11 -15.65 -7.87 3.61
C VAL A 11 -16.57 -9.05 3.88
N LYS A 12 -16.46 -10.13 3.10
CA LYS A 12 -17.23 -11.36 3.28
C LYS A 12 -16.93 -12.02 4.63
N VAL A 13 -15.65 -12.13 4.99
CA VAL A 13 -15.23 -12.70 6.29
C VAL A 13 -15.71 -11.83 7.45
N MET A 14 -15.53 -10.51 7.39
CA MET A 14 -15.98 -9.62 8.46
C MET A 14 -17.50 -9.71 8.69
N LYS A 15 -18.29 -9.80 7.61
CA LYS A 15 -19.73 -10.00 7.71
C LYS A 15 -20.11 -11.35 8.32
N SER A 16 -19.38 -12.43 8.01
CA SER A 16 -19.65 -13.75 8.63
C SER A 16 -19.32 -13.76 10.12
N GLU A 17 -18.36 -12.94 10.55
CA GLU A 17 -18.04 -12.70 11.97
C GLU A 17 -18.99 -11.70 12.66
N GLY A 18 -20.08 -11.29 11.99
CA GLY A 18 -21.08 -10.38 12.56
C GLY A 18 -20.62 -8.92 12.66
N VAL A 19 -19.55 -8.54 11.97
CA VAL A 19 -19.03 -7.17 12.00
C VAL A 19 -19.75 -6.31 10.96
N ASP A 20 -20.38 -5.22 11.43
CA ASP A 20 -20.91 -4.18 10.56
C ASP A 20 -19.78 -3.24 10.09
N LEU A 21 -19.48 -3.30 8.79
CA LEU A 21 -18.51 -2.44 8.12
C LEU A 21 -19.11 -1.16 7.52
N SER A 22 -20.44 -0.96 7.63
CA SER A 22 -21.07 0.30 7.23
C SER A 22 -20.77 1.44 8.20
N VAL A 23 -20.32 1.09 9.41
CA VAL A 23 -19.93 2.00 10.49
C VAL A 23 -18.51 1.69 10.98
N GLY A 24 -17.84 2.69 11.55
CA GLY A 24 -16.50 2.53 12.13
C GLY A 24 -15.39 2.33 11.10
N TYR A 25 -14.38 1.52 11.44
CA TYR A 25 -13.17 1.33 10.64
C TYR A 25 -13.30 0.13 9.70
N LEU A 26 -12.78 0.26 8.46
CA LEU A 26 -12.75 -0.84 7.51
C LEU A 26 -11.78 -1.95 7.97
N PHE A 27 -10.52 -1.59 8.25
CA PHE A 27 -9.50 -2.50 8.77
C PHE A 27 -9.40 -2.39 10.28
N ARG A 28 -9.61 -3.52 10.97
CA ARG A 28 -9.68 -3.61 12.43
C ARG A 28 -8.63 -4.57 12.97
N PRO A 29 -7.98 -4.27 14.10
CA PRO A 29 -7.12 -5.21 14.78
C PRO A 29 -7.96 -6.28 15.49
N MET A 30 -7.30 -7.39 15.80
CA MET A 30 -7.85 -8.47 16.61
C MET A 30 -7.12 -8.47 17.96
N SER A 31 -7.85 -8.70 19.04
CA SER A 31 -7.26 -8.88 20.36
C SER A 31 -6.47 -10.20 20.42
N ASN A 32 -5.65 -10.36 21.45
CA ASN A 32 -4.95 -11.62 21.72
C ASN A 32 -5.91 -12.81 21.96
N SER A 33 -7.18 -12.54 22.27
CA SER A 33 -8.22 -13.55 22.45
C SER A 33 -9.03 -13.84 21.18
N GLY A 34 -8.64 -13.27 20.03
CA GLY A 34 -9.31 -13.50 18.75
C GLY A 34 -10.50 -12.58 18.48
N ILE A 35 -10.76 -11.58 19.32
CA ILE A 35 -11.92 -10.68 19.18
C ILE A 35 -11.56 -9.52 18.25
N ILE A 36 -12.41 -9.23 17.27
CA ILE A 36 -12.26 -8.06 16.41
C ILE A 36 -12.60 -6.81 17.20
N LEU A 37 -11.68 -5.85 17.26
CA LEU A 37 -11.83 -4.61 18.02
C LEU A 37 -12.39 -3.49 17.14
N GLU A 38 -13.18 -2.58 17.74
CA GLU A 38 -13.67 -1.37 17.06
C GLU A 38 -12.62 -0.24 17.08
N GLU A 39 -11.43 -0.54 16.59
CA GLU A 39 -10.29 0.37 16.57
C GLU A 39 -9.66 0.41 15.17
N PRO A 40 -8.99 1.50 14.79
CA PRO A 40 -8.27 1.54 13.53
C PRO A 40 -7.03 0.64 13.61
N LEU A 41 -6.76 -0.11 12.54
CA LEU A 41 -5.49 -0.80 12.40
C LEU A 41 -4.34 0.22 12.36
N LYS A 42 -3.38 0.07 13.27
CA LYS A 42 -2.24 1.00 13.39
C LYS A 42 -1.23 0.81 12.26
N TYR A 43 -0.57 1.91 11.87
CA TYR A 43 0.44 1.89 10.80
C TYR A 43 1.61 0.94 11.09
N ASN A 44 2.08 0.87 12.34
CA ASN A 44 3.14 -0.05 12.72
C ASN A 44 2.75 -1.52 12.49
N ALA A 45 1.50 -1.90 12.79
CA ALA A 45 1.02 -3.25 12.53
C ALA A 45 0.98 -3.57 11.02
N ILE A 46 0.64 -2.59 10.18
CA ILE A 46 0.69 -2.72 8.72
C ILE A 46 2.14 -2.89 8.25
N HIS A 47 3.03 -2.05 8.74
CA HIS A 47 4.46 -2.08 8.45
C HIS A 47 5.08 -3.43 8.83
N ASP A 48 4.88 -3.88 10.07
CA ASP A 48 5.44 -5.14 10.58
C ASP A 48 4.89 -6.35 9.83
N ARG A 49 3.60 -6.33 9.46
CA ARG A 49 2.99 -7.38 8.65
C ARG A 49 3.55 -7.40 7.22
N LEU A 50 3.82 -6.25 6.62
CA LEU A 50 4.50 -6.18 5.32
C LEU A 50 5.90 -6.79 5.42
N LYS A 51 6.71 -6.34 6.38
CA LYS A 51 8.07 -6.85 6.61
C LYS A 51 8.08 -8.36 6.85
N TYR A 52 7.16 -8.86 7.66
CA TYR A 52 7.02 -10.30 7.89
C TYR A 52 6.81 -11.08 6.59
N TYR A 53 5.89 -10.64 5.72
CA TYR A 53 5.62 -11.34 4.47
C TYR A 53 6.79 -11.24 3.48
N LEU A 54 7.41 -10.06 3.34
CA LEU A 54 8.57 -9.89 2.48
C LEU A 54 9.74 -10.76 2.95
N ALA A 55 10.04 -10.76 4.25
CA ALA A 55 11.09 -11.60 4.81
C ALA A 55 10.80 -13.09 4.62
N THR A 56 9.54 -13.51 4.79
CA THR A 56 9.10 -14.91 4.56
C THR A 56 9.31 -15.33 3.10
N LEU A 57 9.18 -14.39 2.16
CA LEU A 57 9.35 -14.63 0.72
C LEU A 57 10.79 -14.38 0.24
N GLY A 58 11.70 -13.91 1.10
CA GLY A 58 13.06 -13.52 0.70
C GLY A 58 13.11 -12.28 -0.20
N LEU A 59 12.12 -11.38 -0.07
CA LEU A 59 11.94 -10.16 -0.85
C LEU A 59 12.05 -8.91 0.01
N ASP A 60 12.69 -9.00 1.18
CA ASP A 60 12.86 -7.84 2.05
C ASP A 60 14.17 -7.12 1.75
N GLU A 61 14.09 -6.06 0.96
CA GLU A 61 15.20 -5.18 0.58
C GLU A 61 15.07 -3.78 1.21
N GLY A 62 14.18 -3.63 2.20
CA GLY A 62 13.92 -2.34 2.87
C GLY A 62 12.61 -1.66 2.47
N GLU A 63 11.71 -2.38 1.81
CA GLU A 63 10.40 -1.87 1.41
C GLU A 63 9.55 -1.48 2.62
N THR A 64 8.72 -0.46 2.40
CA THR A 64 7.79 0.07 3.39
C THR A 64 6.42 0.24 2.75
N PRO A 65 5.33 0.40 3.53
CA PRO A 65 4.04 0.79 2.96
C PRO A 65 4.13 2.09 2.14
N HIS A 66 5.09 2.98 2.44
CA HIS A 66 5.35 4.18 1.68
C HIS A 66 5.99 3.89 0.31
N SER A 67 6.93 2.95 0.21
CA SER A 67 7.54 2.62 -1.08
C SER A 67 6.53 2.03 -2.06
N LEU A 68 5.51 1.31 -1.58
CA LEU A 68 4.37 0.87 -2.41
C LEU A 68 3.60 2.04 -3.04
N ARG A 69 3.48 3.16 -2.31
CA ARG A 69 2.84 4.39 -2.79
C ARG A 69 3.66 5.04 -3.91
N VAL A 70 4.98 5.10 -3.74
CA VAL A 70 5.92 5.58 -4.76
C VAL A 70 5.87 4.68 -6.00
N GLY A 71 5.92 3.35 -5.81
CA GLY A 71 5.80 2.38 -6.89
C GLY A 71 4.48 2.50 -7.67
N CYS A 72 3.37 2.81 -7.00
CA CYS A 72 2.10 3.09 -7.65
C CYS A 72 2.18 4.34 -8.55
N ALA A 73 2.75 5.45 -8.06
CA ALA A 73 2.95 6.66 -8.85
C ALA A 73 3.84 6.40 -10.08
N LEU A 74 4.98 5.71 -9.90
CA LEU A 74 5.87 5.32 -10.99
C LEU A 74 5.16 4.45 -12.03
N THR A 75 4.35 3.48 -11.57
CA THR A 75 3.58 2.60 -12.46
C THR A 75 2.59 3.38 -13.30
N MET A 76 1.85 4.32 -12.69
CA MET A 76 0.86 5.14 -13.41
C MET A 76 1.51 6.07 -14.45
N VAL A 77 2.70 6.59 -14.18
CA VAL A 77 3.36 7.56 -15.07
C VAL A 77 4.20 6.89 -16.15
N HIS A 78 4.96 5.84 -15.80
CA HIS A 78 5.98 5.27 -16.70
C HIS A 78 5.61 3.90 -17.27
N VAL A 79 4.96 3.04 -16.48
CA VAL A 79 4.76 1.63 -16.84
C VAL A 79 3.44 1.40 -17.58
N LEU A 80 2.40 2.17 -17.26
CA LEU A 80 1.08 2.05 -17.87
C LEU A 80 0.73 3.33 -18.66
N PRO A 81 1.16 3.44 -19.93
CA PRO A 81 0.81 4.58 -20.78
C PRO A 81 -0.70 4.79 -20.82
N GLY A 82 -1.14 5.98 -20.43
CA GLY A 82 -2.57 6.35 -20.38
C GLY A 82 -3.28 6.05 -19.05
N ALA A 83 -2.61 5.46 -18.06
CA ALA A 83 -3.18 5.32 -16.70
C ALA A 83 -3.26 6.67 -15.95
N ALA A 84 -2.39 7.62 -16.30
CA ALA A 84 -2.53 9.02 -15.96
C ALA A 84 -2.11 9.89 -17.14
N THR A 85 -2.91 10.92 -17.43
CA THR A 85 -2.67 11.92 -18.46
C THR A 85 -2.21 13.26 -17.89
N SER A 86 -2.31 13.43 -16.56
CA SER A 86 -1.83 14.62 -15.84
C SER A 86 -1.39 14.28 -14.41
N SER A 87 -0.58 15.16 -13.82
CA SER A 87 -0.18 15.07 -12.40
C SER A 87 -1.38 15.03 -11.46
N SER A 88 -2.46 15.75 -11.76
CA SER A 88 -3.68 15.79 -10.94
C SER A 88 -4.35 14.42 -10.78
N GLU A 89 -4.27 13.56 -11.81
CA GLU A 89 -4.82 12.21 -11.75
C GLU A 89 -3.97 11.31 -10.87
N VAL A 90 -2.64 11.46 -10.94
CA VAL A 90 -1.70 10.77 -10.06
C VAL A 90 -1.90 11.23 -8.61
N MET A 91 -2.01 12.54 -8.37
CA MET A 91 -2.28 13.12 -7.05
C MET A 91 -3.56 12.56 -6.45
N ARG A 92 -4.65 12.54 -7.22
CA ARG A 92 -5.93 12.01 -6.75
C ARG A 92 -5.88 10.52 -6.44
N HIS A 93 -5.15 9.75 -7.23
CA HIS A 93 -5.09 8.29 -7.06
C HIS A 93 -4.15 7.88 -5.92
N VAL A 94 -2.93 8.42 -5.92
CA VAL A 94 -1.88 8.08 -4.96
C VAL A 94 -2.05 8.85 -3.66
N GLY A 95 -2.72 10.01 -3.68
CA GLY A 95 -2.89 10.92 -2.56
C GLY A 95 -1.68 11.83 -2.33
N CYS A 96 -1.03 12.27 -3.41
CA CYS A 96 -0.03 13.33 -3.35
C CYS A 96 -0.72 14.70 -3.23
N PHE A 97 -0.16 15.61 -2.44
CA PHE A 97 -0.79 16.91 -2.17
C PHE A 97 -0.32 18.03 -3.10
N THR A 98 0.82 17.85 -3.76
CA THR A 98 1.39 18.85 -4.66
C THR A 98 2.02 18.21 -5.91
N ASP A 99 2.19 19.01 -6.96
CA ASP A 99 2.87 18.57 -8.18
C ASP A 99 4.34 18.20 -7.90
N GLU A 100 5.01 18.90 -6.98
CA GLU A 100 6.37 18.57 -6.56
C GLU A 100 6.44 17.18 -5.91
N SER A 101 5.40 16.78 -5.17
CA SER A 101 5.32 15.44 -4.58
C SER A 101 5.18 14.36 -5.66
N VAL A 102 4.43 14.65 -6.73
CA VAL A 102 4.33 13.76 -7.90
C VAL A 102 5.67 13.66 -8.60
N GLN A 103 6.31 14.78 -8.88
CA GLN A 103 7.64 14.80 -9.51
C GLN A 103 8.65 14.04 -8.66
N TYR A 104 8.64 14.22 -7.35
CA TYR A 104 9.51 13.50 -6.43
C TYR A 104 9.27 11.97 -6.50
N TYR A 105 8.02 11.52 -6.43
CA TYR A 105 7.71 10.08 -6.51
C TYR A 105 7.96 9.47 -7.89
N THR A 106 7.86 10.27 -8.94
CA THR A 106 7.97 9.79 -10.33
C THR A 106 9.34 10.08 -10.94
N TRP A 107 10.25 10.65 -10.16
CA TRP A 107 11.59 10.97 -10.60
C TRP A 107 12.34 9.69 -10.93
N VAL A 108 12.70 9.53 -12.21
CA VAL A 108 13.33 8.33 -12.78
C VAL A 108 14.67 8.00 -12.10
N GLY A 109 15.30 8.95 -11.39
CA GLY A 109 16.47 8.69 -10.56
C GLY A 109 16.23 7.61 -9.49
N LEU A 110 15.02 7.55 -8.92
CA LEU A 110 14.62 6.50 -7.95
C LEU A 110 14.60 5.08 -8.53
N LEU A 111 14.52 4.93 -9.86
CA LEU A 111 14.58 3.63 -10.54
C LEU A 111 16.02 3.20 -10.85
N LYS A 112 16.99 4.12 -10.82
CA LYS A 112 18.41 3.82 -11.11
C LYS A 112 19.20 3.45 -9.86
N ASP A 113 18.74 3.88 -8.69
CA ASP A 113 19.38 3.53 -7.41
C ASP A 113 19.07 2.10 -6.95
N SER A 114 18.03 1.44 -7.52
CA SER A 114 17.76 0.01 -7.29
C SER A 114 18.71 -0.94 -8.03
N GLU A 115 19.65 -0.44 -8.83
CA GLU A 115 20.75 -1.24 -9.40
C GLU A 115 22.14 -0.85 -8.84
N LEU A 116 22.23 0.03 -7.82
CA LEU A 116 23.52 0.58 -7.38
C LEU A 116 23.84 0.54 -5.87
N GLU A 117 23.05 -0.11 -5.01
CA GLU A 117 23.49 -0.40 -3.62
C GLU A 117 23.76 -1.89 -3.35
N CYS A 118 24.36 -2.55 -4.33
CA CYS A 118 25.30 -3.65 -4.10
C CYS A 118 26.67 -3.24 -4.65
N ILE A 119 27.41 -2.38 -3.93
CA ILE A 119 28.88 -2.31 -3.89
C ILE A 119 29.28 -1.45 -2.67
N GLN A 120 29.81 -2.15 -1.66
CA GLN A 120 30.73 -1.76 -0.57
C GLN A 120 30.30 -0.72 0.48
#